data_AF-A0A958M981-F1
#
_entry.id   AF-A0A958M981-F1
#
_cell.length_a   1.000
_cell.length_b   1.000
_cell.length_c   1.000
_cell.angle_alpha   90.00
_cell.angle_beta   90.00
_cell.angle_gamma   90.00
#
_symmetry.space_group_name_H-M   'P 1'
#
loop_
_entity.id
_entity.type
_entity.pdbx_description
1 polymer ?
#
loop_
_entity_poly.entity_id
_entity_poly.type
_entity_poly.pdbx_seq_one_letter_code
_entity_poly.pdbx_strand_id
1 'polypeptide(L)'
;MSIEAYLSQVQKLFFAGNATEHSYRPALQRLLQELDPSITVTNEPKRVKSGAPDFIITRKQIPLGYIEAKDIVPGILDKKENQKQVKKYFDGGLGYNFIHTDYLEFRFYRNNSRVKTVRIAEVGPRSLLPDEGEVESLNELLRSFFSQFQGQTITSSRKLAEMMAAKARMIKSVILSALQDEEDAGGELRGQFEAFQRILMHDMTEKQFADMYAQTITYGLFAARLHDPTLENFSRMEAAELLPRTNPFLRQLFGQIGALNLDTRLTWIVDDLVEVFKSCNVKDILED
;
A
#
# COMPACT_ATOMS: atom_id res chain seq x y z
N MET A 1 6.49 -17.64 -12.36
CA MET A 1 5.72 -18.78 -12.89
C MET A 1 5.02 -18.21 -14.08
N SER A 2 5.12 -18.85 -15.24
CA SER A 2 4.43 -18.35 -16.42
C SER A 2 2.91 -18.58 -16.30
N ILE A 3 2.10 -17.83 -17.04
CA ILE A 3 0.64 -18.00 -17.03
C ILE A 3 0.26 -19.40 -17.57
N GLU A 4 1.06 -19.98 -18.47
CA GLU A 4 0.85 -21.34 -18.98
C GLU A 4 1.06 -22.38 -17.88
N ALA A 5 2.08 -22.19 -17.02
CA ALA A 5 2.31 -23.06 -15.87
C ALA A 5 1.20 -22.90 -14.82
N TYR A 6 0.68 -21.69 -14.64
CA TYR A 6 -0.51 -21.44 -13.83
C TYR A 6 -1.74 -22.18 -14.38
N LEU A 7 -2.07 -21.99 -15.66
CA LEU A 7 -3.18 -22.67 -16.33
C LEU A 7 -3.06 -24.19 -16.26
N SER A 8 -1.85 -24.73 -16.39
CA SER A 8 -1.60 -26.17 -16.25
C SER A 8 -1.95 -26.69 -14.85
N GLN A 9 -1.65 -25.93 -13.79
CA GLN A 9 -2.03 -26.29 -12.42
C GLN A 9 -3.54 -26.19 -12.21
N VAL A 10 -4.16 -25.10 -12.70
CA VAL A 10 -5.61 -24.91 -12.64
C VAL A 10 -6.34 -26.04 -13.37
N GLN A 11 -5.90 -26.38 -14.59
CA GLN A 11 -6.44 -27.48 -15.39
C GLN A 11 -6.37 -28.81 -14.63
N LYS A 12 -5.21 -29.14 -14.05
CA LYS A 12 -5.01 -30.39 -13.31
C LYS A 12 -6.00 -30.50 -12.14
N LEU A 13 -6.22 -29.41 -11.41
CA LEU A 13 -7.17 -29.37 -10.29
C LEU A 13 -8.62 -29.46 -10.78
N PHE A 14 -8.97 -28.70 -11.81
CA PHE A 14 -10.32 -28.66 -12.35
C PHE A 14 -10.78 -30.03 -12.88
N PHE A 15 -9.98 -30.68 -13.73
CA PHE A 15 -10.33 -31.99 -14.30
C PHE A 15 -10.17 -33.17 -13.34
N ALA A 16 -9.54 -32.99 -12.17
CA ALA A 16 -9.58 -33.99 -11.11
C ALA A 16 -10.97 -34.14 -10.49
N GLY A 17 -11.86 -33.14 -10.65
CA GLY A 17 -13.27 -33.20 -10.26
C GLY A 17 -13.53 -33.15 -8.75
N ASN A 18 -12.49 -32.98 -7.93
CA ASN A 18 -12.57 -32.87 -6.47
C ASN A 18 -12.05 -31.53 -5.92
N ALA A 19 -11.78 -30.56 -6.80
CA ALA A 19 -11.38 -29.22 -6.43
C ALA A 19 -12.59 -28.39 -5.94
N THR A 20 -12.33 -27.47 -5.03
CA THR A 20 -13.27 -26.44 -4.58
C THR A 20 -12.67 -25.05 -4.86
N GLU A 21 -13.44 -23.99 -4.60
CA GLU A 21 -12.97 -22.60 -4.71
C GLU A 21 -11.59 -22.37 -4.05
N HIS A 22 -11.31 -23.00 -2.91
CA HIS A 22 -10.04 -22.86 -2.20
C HIS A 22 -8.87 -23.59 -2.86
N SER A 23 -9.14 -24.65 -3.64
CA SER A 23 -8.10 -25.51 -4.22
C SER A 23 -7.20 -24.79 -5.21
N TYR A 24 -7.70 -23.74 -5.88
CA TYR A 24 -6.94 -22.99 -6.88
C TYR A 24 -6.12 -21.83 -6.28
N ARG A 25 -6.40 -21.43 -5.03
CA ARG A 25 -5.74 -20.31 -4.36
C ARG A 25 -4.22 -20.42 -4.32
N PRO A 26 -3.60 -21.59 -4.03
CA PRO A 26 -2.14 -21.72 -4.05
C PRO A 26 -1.52 -21.45 -5.43
N ALA A 27 -2.20 -21.82 -6.51
CA ALA A 27 -1.73 -21.57 -7.87
C ALA A 27 -1.75 -20.06 -8.18
N LEU A 28 -2.86 -19.38 -7.84
CA LEU A 28 -2.98 -17.93 -8.01
C LEU A 28 -1.96 -17.17 -7.16
N GLN A 29 -1.81 -17.53 -5.88
CA GLN A 29 -0.83 -16.91 -4.99
C GLN A 29 0.59 -17.01 -5.56
N ARG A 30 0.98 -18.19 -6.04
CA ARG A 30 2.29 -18.42 -6.65
C ARG A 30 2.48 -17.60 -7.92
N LEU A 31 1.44 -17.47 -8.75
CA LEU A 31 1.49 -16.67 -9.98
C LEU A 31 1.83 -15.21 -9.64
N LEU A 32 1.07 -14.63 -8.70
CA LEU A 32 1.21 -13.24 -8.31
C LEU A 32 2.59 -12.97 -7.67
N GLN A 33 3.04 -13.83 -6.75
CA GLN A 33 4.34 -13.67 -6.08
C GLN A 33 5.54 -13.79 -7.04
N GLU A 34 5.47 -14.69 -8.02
CA GLU A 34 6.57 -14.84 -8.98
C GLU A 34 6.53 -13.79 -10.10
N LEU A 35 5.39 -13.13 -10.35
CA LEU A 35 5.30 -12.01 -11.29
C LEU A 35 5.97 -10.74 -10.77
N ASP A 36 5.88 -10.49 -9.47
CA ASP A 36 6.57 -9.40 -8.79
C ASP A 36 7.06 -9.87 -7.39
N PRO A 37 8.34 -10.23 -7.24
CA PRO A 37 8.91 -10.69 -5.96
C PRO A 37 8.90 -9.63 -4.85
N SER A 38 8.61 -8.35 -5.16
CA SER A 38 8.54 -7.28 -4.16
C SER A 38 7.22 -7.25 -3.39
N ILE A 39 6.20 -7.99 -3.84
CA ILE A 39 4.89 -8.03 -3.19
C ILE A 39 4.77 -9.22 -2.24
N THR A 40 4.01 -9.02 -1.18
CA THR A 40 3.51 -10.08 -0.30
C THR A 40 2.05 -10.35 -0.64
N VAL A 41 1.73 -11.61 -0.91
CA VAL A 41 0.37 -12.08 -1.16
C VAL A 41 -0.10 -12.86 0.06
N THR A 42 -1.06 -12.30 0.79
CA THR A 42 -1.64 -12.94 1.97
C THR A 42 -3.04 -13.45 1.64
N ASN A 43 -3.19 -14.77 1.65
CA ASN A 43 -4.49 -15.45 1.55
C ASN A 43 -5.18 -15.46 2.94
N GLU A 44 -6.50 -15.31 2.97
CA GLU A 44 -7.32 -15.24 4.18
C GLU A 44 -6.81 -14.21 5.20
N PRO A 45 -6.71 -12.92 4.81
CA PRO A 45 -6.31 -11.88 5.75
C PRO A 45 -7.27 -11.78 6.94
N LYS A 46 -6.77 -11.30 8.07
CA LYS A 46 -7.62 -10.99 9.24
C LYS A 46 -8.78 -10.08 8.81
N ARG A 47 -10.00 -10.44 9.19
CA ARG A 47 -11.22 -9.70 8.84
C ARG A 47 -11.10 -8.21 9.18
N VAL A 48 -11.43 -7.36 8.21
CA VAL A 48 -11.69 -5.93 8.43
C VAL A 48 -13.19 -5.69 8.56
N LYS A 49 -13.61 -4.50 9.04
CA LYS A 49 -15.04 -4.15 9.24
C LYS A 49 -15.92 -4.41 8.01
N SER A 50 -15.37 -4.27 6.82
CA SER A 50 -16.03 -4.45 5.52
C SER A 50 -16.07 -5.90 5.01
N GLY A 51 -15.43 -6.85 5.70
CA GLY A 51 -15.27 -8.25 5.30
C GLY A 51 -13.79 -8.64 5.15
N ALA A 52 -13.50 -9.80 4.58
CA ALA A 52 -12.14 -10.17 4.20
C ALA A 52 -12.19 -10.65 2.75
N PRO A 53 -11.64 -9.88 1.79
CA PRO A 53 -11.32 -10.43 0.48
C PRO A 53 -10.40 -11.63 0.63
N ASP A 54 -10.46 -12.55 -0.32
CA ASP A 54 -9.65 -13.78 -0.28
C ASP A 54 -8.15 -13.51 -0.24
N PHE A 55 -7.70 -12.47 -0.94
CA PHE A 55 -6.30 -12.04 -0.91
C PHE A 55 -6.17 -10.54 -0.64
N ILE A 56 -5.14 -10.21 0.12
CA ILE A 56 -4.55 -8.87 0.16
C ILE A 56 -3.15 -8.91 -0.45
N ILE A 57 -2.90 -7.98 -1.36
CA ILE A 57 -1.58 -7.77 -1.94
C ILE A 57 -0.96 -6.58 -1.23
N THR A 58 0.23 -6.74 -0.67
CA THR A 58 0.95 -5.67 0.01
C THR A 58 2.37 -5.51 -0.53
N ARG A 59 2.95 -4.32 -0.43
CA ARG A 59 4.38 -4.06 -0.64
C ARG A 59 4.87 -3.27 0.55
N LYS A 60 5.91 -3.75 1.24
CA LYS A 60 6.41 -3.15 2.51
C LYS A 60 5.28 -2.85 3.52
N GLN A 61 4.34 -3.79 3.69
CA GLN A 61 3.14 -3.65 4.56
C GLN A 61 2.08 -2.64 4.11
N ILE A 62 2.26 -1.96 2.97
CA ILE A 62 1.26 -1.08 2.39
C ILE A 62 0.35 -1.93 1.47
N PRO A 63 -0.97 -1.95 1.67
CA PRO A 63 -1.89 -2.60 0.75
C PRO A 63 -1.78 -1.97 -0.64
N LEU A 64 -1.58 -2.80 -1.66
CA LEU A 64 -1.62 -2.42 -3.08
C LEU A 64 -3.01 -2.66 -3.68
N GLY A 65 -3.71 -3.68 -3.20
CA GLY A 65 -5.04 -4.03 -3.69
C GLY A 65 -5.53 -5.35 -3.11
N TYR A 66 -6.73 -5.74 -3.53
CA TYR A 66 -7.42 -6.92 -3.03
C TYR A 66 -7.87 -7.82 -4.19
N ILE A 67 -8.00 -9.11 -3.90
CA ILE A 67 -8.53 -10.07 -4.87
C ILE A 67 -9.60 -10.89 -4.17
N GLU A 68 -10.75 -11.01 -4.82
CA GLU A 68 -11.80 -11.96 -4.47
C GLU A 68 -11.88 -13.01 -5.57
N ALA A 69 -11.84 -14.28 -5.17
CA ALA A 69 -11.90 -15.41 -6.07
C ALA A 69 -13.24 -16.15 -5.93
N LYS A 70 -13.64 -16.82 -7.00
CA LYS A 70 -14.79 -17.74 -7.04
C LYS A 70 -14.39 -19.03 -7.73
N ASP A 71 -15.19 -20.06 -7.53
CA ASP A 71 -15.00 -21.35 -8.21
C ASP A 71 -15.16 -21.21 -9.74
N ILE A 72 -14.57 -22.13 -10.51
CA ILE A 72 -14.67 -22.15 -11.98
C ILE A 72 -16.05 -22.68 -12.38
N VAL A 73 -17.03 -21.78 -12.43
CA VAL A 73 -18.40 -22.08 -12.86
C VAL A 73 -18.86 -21.00 -13.85
N PRO A 74 -19.43 -21.36 -15.02
CA PRO A 74 -19.88 -20.38 -15.99
C PRO A 74 -20.82 -19.32 -15.39
N GLY A 75 -20.48 -18.04 -15.57
CA GLY A 75 -21.26 -16.90 -15.08
C GLY A 75 -21.26 -16.72 -13.55
N ILE A 76 -20.38 -17.41 -12.82
CA ILE A 76 -20.29 -17.30 -11.36
C ILE A 76 -20.07 -15.86 -10.90
N LEU A 77 -19.22 -15.11 -11.60
CA LEU A 77 -18.90 -13.73 -11.27
C LEU A 77 -20.10 -12.80 -11.41
N ASP A 78 -21.08 -13.13 -12.26
CA ASP A 78 -22.30 -12.35 -12.51
C ASP A 78 -23.46 -12.69 -11.57
N LYS A 79 -23.34 -13.73 -10.74
CA LYS A 79 -24.38 -14.08 -9.77
C LYS A 79 -24.64 -12.90 -8.83
N LYS A 80 -25.93 -12.61 -8.58
CA LYS A 80 -26.38 -11.49 -7.74
C LYS A 80 -25.70 -11.46 -6.37
N GLU A 81 -25.47 -12.63 -5.77
CA GLU A 81 -24.79 -12.75 -4.47
C GLU A 81 -23.33 -12.29 -4.53
N ASN A 82 -22.58 -12.73 -5.53
CA ASN A 82 -21.18 -12.35 -5.72
C ASN A 82 -21.05 -10.86 -6.06
N GLN A 83 -21.97 -10.31 -6.87
CA GLN A 83 -22.02 -8.87 -7.15
C GLN A 83 -22.34 -8.05 -5.88
N LYS A 84 -23.25 -8.54 -5.01
CA LYS A 84 -23.51 -7.91 -3.71
C LYS A 84 -22.30 -7.96 -2.78
N GLN A 85 -21.54 -9.06 -2.80
CA GLN A 85 -20.32 -9.19 -2.01
C GLN A 85 -19.25 -8.18 -2.46
N VAL A 86 -18.99 -8.09 -3.76
CA VAL A 86 -18.07 -7.10 -4.34
C VAL A 86 -18.51 -5.67 -4.00
N LYS A 87 -19.81 -5.36 -4.14
CA LYS A 87 -20.35 -4.06 -3.76
C LYS A 87 -20.10 -3.73 -2.28
N LYS A 88 -20.29 -4.69 -1.37
CA LYS A 88 -20.00 -4.50 0.06
C LYS A 88 -18.52 -4.17 0.32
N TYR A 89 -17.61 -4.77 -0.43
CA TYR A 89 -16.19 -4.42 -0.35
C TYR A 89 -15.91 -3.00 -0.85
N PHE A 90 -16.59 -2.57 -1.91
CA PHE A 90 -16.44 -1.24 -2.48
C PHE A 90 -16.99 -0.16 -1.54
N ASP A 91 -18.19 -0.36 -1.00
CA ASP A 91 -18.79 0.49 0.04
C ASP A 91 -17.89 0.54 1.30
N GLY A 92 -17.10 -0.52 1.51
CA GLY A 92 -16.11 -0.66 2.57
C GLY A 92 -14.72 -0.09 2.28
N GLY A 93 -14.55 0.63 1.16
CA GLY A 93 -13.29 1.28 0.79
C GLY A 93 -12.22 0.37 0.19
N LEU A 94 -12.57 -0.85 -0.26
CA LEU A 94 -11.62 -1.81 -0.83
C LEU A 94 -11.57 -1.78 -2.36
N GLY A 95 -12.49 -1.06 -3.02
CA GLY A 95 -12.60 -1.04 -4.49
C GLY A 95 -11.67 -0.06 -5.21
N TYR A 96 -10.73 0.59 -4.52
CA TYR A 96 -9.74 1.47 -5.14
C TYR A 96 -8.84 0.71 -6.14
N ASN A 97 -8.49 -0.54 -5.81
CA ASN A 97 -7.72 -1.45 -6.65
C ASN A 97 -8.09 -2.89 -6.30
N PHE A 98 -8.89 -3.52 -7.16
CA PHE A 98 -9.55 -4.78 -6.84
C PHE A 98 -9.63 -5.70 -8.07
N ILE A 99 -9.44 -6.99 -7.87
CA ILE A 99 -9.67 -8.03 -8.87
C ILE A 99 -10.79 -8.96 -8.39
N HIS A 100 -11.76 -9.23 -9.26
CA HIS A 100 -12.73 -10.31 -9.08
C HIS A 100 -12.45 -11.38 -10.14
N THR A 101 -12.22 -12.62 -9.73
CA THR A 101 -11.80 -13.68 -10.66
C THR A 101 -12.43 -15.03 -10.36
N ASP A 102 -12.64 -15.83 -11.39
CA ASP A 102 -12.96 -17.26 -11.29
C ASP A 102 -11.76 -18.13 -11.71
N TYR A 103 -10.54 -17.57 -11.60
CA TYR A 103 -9.26 -18.16 -12.03
C TYR A 103 -9.02 -18.21 -13.54
N LEU A 104 -10.05 -18.01 -14.38
CA LEU A 104 -9.94 -17.96 -15.85
C LEU A 104 -10.30 -16.59 -16.42
N GLU A 105 -11.33 -15.93 -15.88
CA GLU A 105 -11.68 -14.54 -16.10
C GLU A 105 -11.17 -13.68 -14.94
N PHE A 106 -10.55 -12.54 -15.26
CA PHE A 106 -10.07 -11.53 -14.33
C PHE A 106 -10.76 -10.20 -14.65
N ARG A 107 -11.58 -9.72 -13.70
CA ARG A 107 -12.22 -8.41 -13.78
C ARG A 107 -11.45 -7.43 -12.91
N PHE A 108 -10.83 -6.44 -13.54
CA PHE A 108 -10.08 -5.39 -12.86
C PHE A 108 -10.98 -4.20 -12.56
N TYR A 109 -10.94 -3.73 -11.32
CA TYR A 109 -11.67 -2.57 -10.84
C TYR A 109 -10.72 -1.53 -10.26
N ARG A 110 -10.99 -0.27 -10.58
CA ARG A 110 -10.33 0.90 -10.02
C ARG A 110 -11.40 1.88 -9.57
N ASN A 111 -11.26 2.43 -8.37
CA ASN A 111 -12.22 3.37 -7.79
C ASN A 111 -13.68 2.90 -7.97
N ASN A 112 -13.94 1.65 -7.56
CA ASN A 112 -15.24 0.97 -7.61
C ASN A 112 -15.81 0.74 -9.04
N SER A 113 -15.05 1.07 -10.08
CA SER A 113 -15.46 0.98 -11.47
C SER A 113 -14.65 -0.10 -12.21
N ARG A 114 -15.33 -0.95 -12.98
CA ARG A 114 -14.67 -1.98 -13.77
C ARG A 114 -13.94 -1.33 -14.94
N VAL A 115 -12.62 -1.49 -14.99
CA VAL A 115 -11.77 -0.89 -16.04
C VAL A 115 -11.49 -1.85 -17.19
N LYS A 116 -11.35 -3.14 -16.87
CA LYS A 116 -10.99 -4.17 -17.85
C LYS A 116 -11.46 -5.54 -17.40
N THR A 117 -11.77 -6.40 -18.37
CA THR A 117 -12.01 -7.83 -18.18
C THR A 117 -11.07 -8.56 -19.12
N VAL A 118 -10.44 -9.61 -18.64
CA VAL A 118 -9.57 -10.50 -19.42
C VAL A 118 -9.94 -11.93 -19.14
N ARG A 119 -10.08 -12.76 -20.17
CA ARG A 119 -10.32 -14.21 -20.00
C ARG A 119 -9.20 -14.96 -20.70
N ILE A 120 -8.35 -15.62 -19.91
CA ILE A 120 -7.14 -16.28 -20.43
C ILE A 120 -7.37 -17.70 -20.93
N ALA A 121 -8.52 -18.31 -20.63
CA ALA A 121 -8.89 -19.62 -21.16
C ALA A 121 -10.41 -19.88 -21.09
N GLU A 122 -10.89 -20.73 -21.98
CA GLU A 122 -12.23 -21.31 -21.94
C GLU A 122 -12.20 -22.76 -21.45
N VAL A 123 -13.28 -23.21 -20.82
CA VAL A 123 -13.41 -24.61 -20.38
C VAL A 123 -13.84 -25.48 -21.57
N GLY A 124 -12.92 -26.28 -22.09
CA GLY A 124 -13.21 -27.29 -23.10
C GLY A 124 -13.62 -28.65 -22.49
N PRO A 125 -13.98 -29.63 -23.33
CA PRO A 125 -14.46 -30.94 -22.84
C PRO A 125 -13.43 -31.77 -22.06
N ARG A 126 -12.13 -31.58 -22.34
CA ARG A 126 -11.02 -32.38 -21.74
C ARG A 126 -9.81 -31.54 -21.33
N SER A 127 -9.80 -30.25 -21.67
CA SER A 127 -8.72 -29.33 -21.39
C SER A 127 -9.28 -27.92 -21.28
N LEU A 128 -8.53 -27.03 -20.62
CA LEU A 128 -8.71 -25.60 -20.80
C LEU A 128 -8.15 -25.22 -22.18
N LEU A 129 -8.80 -24.28 -22.85
CA LEU A 129 -8.42 -23.77 -24.16
C LEU A 129 -7.88 -22.35 -23.95
N PRO A 130 -6.55 -22.15 -23.88
CA PRO A 130 -5.96 -20.84 -23.64
C PRO A 130 -6.25 -19.86 -24.79
N ASP A 131 -6.40 -18.58 -24.44
CA ASP A 131 -6.38 -17.48 -25.40
C ASP A 131 -5.05 -16.75 -25.29
N GLU A 132 -4.14 -17.02 -26.23
CA GLU A 132 -2.77 -16.49 -26.22
C GLU A 132 -2.73 -14.95 -26.21
N GLY A 133 -3.71 -14.27 -26.83
CA GLY A 133 -3.76 -12.81 -26.85
C GLY A 133 -4.11 -12.22 -25.48
N GLU A 134 -5.01 -12.89 -24.76
CA GLU A 134 -5.45 -12.48 -23.43
C GLU A 134 -4.42 -12.85 -22.34
N VAL A 135 -3.58 -13.88 -22.56
CA VAL A 135 -2.47 -14.23 -21.66
C VAL A 135 -1.50 -13.06 -21.50
N GLU A 136 -1.06 -12.45 -22.60
CA GLU A 136 -0.16 -11.29 -22.53
C GLU A 136 -0.86 -10.08 -21.89
N SER A 137 -2.14 -9.84 -22.24
CA SER A 137 -2.93 -8.78 -21.61
C SER A 137 -3.06 -8.97 -20.10
N LEU A 138 -3.20 -10.20 -19.60
CA LEU A 138 -3.23 -10.47 -18.17
C LEU A 138 -1.90 -10.13 -17.51
N ASN A 139 -0.77 -10.49 -18.12
CA ASN A 139 0.57 -10.15 -17.61
C ASN A 139 0.72 -8.64 -17.45
N GLU A 140 0.38 -7.87 -18.48
CA GLU A 140 0.45 -6.41 -18.44
C GLU A 140 -0.47 -5.82 -17.38
N LEU A 141 -1.71 -6.32 -17.27
CA LEU A 141 -2.67 -5.84 -16.29
C LEU A 141 -2.30 -6.21 -14.86
N LEU A 142 -1.72 -7.38 -14.62
CA LEU A 142 -1.23 -7.78 -13.29
C LEU A 142 0.00 -6.95 -12.92
N ARG A 143 0.94 -6.74 -13.86
CA ARG A 143 2.07 -5.82 -13.64
C ARG A 143 1.57 -4.42 -13.34
N SER A 144 0.58 -3.94 -14.10
CA SER A 144 -0.12 -2.68 -13.84
C SER A 144 -0.83 -2.68 -12.48
N PHE A 145 -1.45 -3.78 -12.07
CA PHE A 145 -2.05 -3.93 -10.74
C PHE A 145 -1.02 -3.78 -9.61
N PHE A 146 0.22 -4.23 -9.83
CA PHE A 146 1.33 -4.10 -8.86
C PHE A 146 2.11 -2.78 -8.99
N SER A 147 2.19 -2.20 -10.19
CA SER A 147 2.98 -1.00 -10.50
C SER A 147 2.16 0.27 -10.40
N GLN A 148 0.94 0.26 -10.96
CA GLN A 148 -0.10 1.24 -10.65
C GLN A 148 -0.67 0.90 -9.29
N PHE A 149 0.02 1.34 -8.24
CA PHE A 149 -0.64 2.13 -7.22
C PHE A 149 0.38 2.93 -6.41
N GLN A 150 0.66 4.13 -6.92
CA GLN A 150 1.15 5.27 -6.14
C GLN A 150 0.01 6.24 -5.79
N GLY A 151 -1.26 5.81 -5.83
CA GLY A 151 -2.37 6.75 -5.70
C GLY A 151 -3.60 6.15 -5.02
N GLN A 152 -3.73 6.38 -3.71
CA GLN A 152 -5.01 6.39 -2.96
C GLN A 152 -5.59 5.06 -2.43
N THR A 153 -4.80 4.15 -1.84
CA THR A 153 -5.33 2.97 -1.10
C THR A 153 -5.91 3.32 0.27
N ILE A 154 -5.59 4.52 0.76
CA ILE A 154 -6.08 5.05 2.03
C ILE A 154 -7.10 6.11 1.68
N THR A 155 -8.38 5.77 1.84
CA THR A 155 -9.52 6.68 1.63
C THR A 155 -10.15 7.13 2.95
N SER A 156 -9.63 6.67 4.10
CA SER A 156 -10.18 6.97 5.41
C SER A 156 -9.21 7.84 6.21
N SER A 157 -9.70 8.99 6.70
CA SER A 157 -8.99 9.92 7.57
C SER A 157 -8.48 9.22 8.84
N ARG A 158 -9.30 8.34 9.41
CA ARG A 158 -8.92 7.50 10.56
C ARG A 158 -7.74 6.58 10.23
N LYS A 159 -7.79 5.87 9.10
CA LYS A 159 -6.73 4.92 8.72
C LYS A 159 -5.42 5.65 8.42
N LEU A 160 -5.50 6.81 7.74
CA LEU A 160 -4.37 7.69 7.52
C LEU A 160 -3.74 8.13 8.85
N ALA A 161 -4.55 8.61 9.80
CA ALA A 161 -4.09 9.04 11.12
C ALA A 161 -3.46 7.88 11.92
N GLU A 162 -4.04 6.68 11.88
CA GLU A 162 -3.49 5.49 12.54
C GLU A 162 -2.11 5.11 11.97
N MET A 163 -1.94 5.18 10.65
CA MET A 163 -0.67 4.92 9.96
C MET A 163 0.38 5.99 10.26
N MET A 164 0.00 7.27 10.21
CA MET A 164 0.86 8.41 10.59
C MET A 164 1.34 8.27 12.04
N ALA A 165 0.42 7.98 12.97
CA ALA A 165 0.75 7.81 14.39
C ALA A 165 1.69 6.61 14.62
N ALA A 166 1.54 5.52 13.87
CA ALA A 166 2.45 4.38 13.93
C ALA A 166 3.86 4.76 13.48
N LYS A 167 4.01 5.47 12.36
CA LYS A 167 5.31 5.94 11.87
C LYS A 167 5.95 6.96 12.82
N ALA A 168 5.19 7.91 13.35
CA ALA A 168 5.67 8.87 14.35
C ALA A 168 6.22 8.17 15.60
N ARG A 169 5.53 7.14 16.12
CA ARG A 169 6.03 6.34 17.24
C ARG A 169 7.34 5.62 16.93
N MET A 170 7.49 5.09 15.71
CA MET A 170 8.75 4.46 15.28
C MET A 170 9.89 5.48 15.23
N ILE A 171 9.69 6.63 14.59
CA ILE A 171 10.68 7.72 14.52
C ILE A 171 11.14 8.10 15.94
N LYS A 172 10.18 8.36 16.84
CA LYS A 172 10.47 8.70 18.24
C LYS A 172 11.30 7.62 18.93
N SER A 173 10.94 6.35 18.75
CA SER A 173 11.66 5.22 19.35
C SER A 173 13.09 5.15 18.86
N VAL A 174 13.31 5.30 17.54
CA VAL A 174 14.67 5.25 16.96
C VAL A 174 15.52 6.40 17.46
N ILE A 175 14.98 7.63 17.55
CA ILE A 175 15.72 8.78 18.07
C ILE A 175 16.09 8.58 19.53
N LEU A 176 15.14 8.11 20.37
CA LEU A 176 15.42 7.83 21.78
C LEU A 176 16.50 6.78 21.94
N SER A 177 16.40 5.66 21.21
CA SER A 177 17.41 4.61 21.24
C SER A 177 18.77 5.12 20.79
N ALA A 178 18.82 5.94 19.74
CA ALA A 178 20.06 6.54 19.25
C ALA A 178 20.71 7.46 20.31
N LEU A 179 19.92 8.33 20.95
CA LEU A 179 20.45 9.24 21.97
C LEU A 179 20.95 8.49 23.21
N GLN A 180 20.30 7.40 23.58
CA GLN A 180 20.65 6.60 24.77
C GLN A 180 21.76 5.56 24.51
N ASP A 181 22.24 5.47 23.27
CA ASP A 181 23.33 4.57 22.89
C ASP A 181 24.66 5.07 23.45
N GLU A 182 25.31 4.29 24.32
CA GLU A 182 26.59 4.66 24.93
C GLU A 182 27.78 4.57 23.97
N GLU A 183 27.67 3.80 22.87
CA GLU A 183 28.75 3.63 21.89
C GLU A 183 28.70 4.70 20.78
N ASP A 184 27.51 5.02 20.27
CA ASP A 184 27.30 6.02 19.21
C ASP A 184 27.02 7.45 19.77
N ALA A 185 26.63 7.55 21.05
CA ALA A 185 26.28 8.79 21.74
C ALA A 185 25.25 9.68 21.02
N GLY A 186 24.48 9.10 20.09
CA GLY A 186 23.46 9.77 19.28
C GLY A 186 23.95 10.47 18.01
N GLY A 187 25.25 10.43 17.69
CA GLY A 187 25.79 10.97 16.42
C GLY A 187 25.25 12.36 16.02
N GLU A 188 24.73 12.48 14.80
CA GLU A 188 24.16 13.73 14.29
C GLU A 188 22.90 14.17 15.06
N LEU A 189 22.08 13.21 15.52
CA LEU A 189 20.87 13.49 16.30
C LEU A 189 21.19 14.14 17.64
N ARG A 190 22.33 13.81 18.26
CA ARG A 190 22.82 14.48 19.48
C ARG A 190 23.13 15.95 19.22
N GLY A 191 23.84 16.25 18.13
CA GLY A 191 24.15 17.63 17.75
C GLY A 191 22.89 18.45 17.46
N GLN A 192 21.90 17.84 16.81
CA GLN A 192 20.59 18.47 16.60
C GLN A 192 19.87 18.72 17.93
N PHE A 193 19.82 17.73 18.82
CA PHE A 193 19.23 17.88 20.16
C PHE A 193 19.84 19.06 20.94
N GLU A 194 21.16 19.15 21.01
CA GLU A 194 21.86 20.23 21.72
C GLU A 194 21.66 21.60 21.06
N ALA A 195 21.56 21.66 19.73
CA ALA A 195 21.23 22.88 19.02
C ALA A 195 19.79 23.34 19.37
N PHE A 196 18.85 22.41 19.40
CA PHE A 196 17.46 22.67 19.78
C PHE A 196 17.31 23.13 21.23
N GLN A 197 18.04 22.49 22.15
CA GLN A 197 18.09 22.94 23.54
C GLN A 197 18.58 24.39 23.64
N ARG A 198 19.65 24.75 22.92
CA ARG A 198 20.21 26.10 22.96
C ARG A 198 19.32 27.17 22.32
N ILE A 199 18.66 26.85 21.22
CA ILE A 199 17.96 27.84 20.39
C ILE A 199 16.49 28.00 20.83
N LEU A 200 15.83 26.91 21.23
CA LEU A 200 14.37 26.87 21.39
C LEU A 200 13.92 26.67 22.83
N MET A 201 14.50 25.68 23.54
CA MET A 201 14.05 25.34 24.89
C MET A 201 15.16 24.67 25.68
N HIS A 202 15.78 25.44 26.60
CA HIS A 202 16.95 25.01 27.36
C HIS A 202 16.72 23.72 28.15
N ASP A 203 15.55 23.57 28.76
CA ASP A 203 15.20 22.43 29.63
C ASP A 203 14.56 21.26 28.86
N MET A 204 14.74 21.19 27.53
CA MET A 204 14.16 20.12 26.71
C MET A 204 14.83 18.78 27.00
N THR A 205 14.03 17.78 27.34
CA THR A 205 14.50 16.39 27.49
C THR A 205 14.64 15.69 26.14
N GLU A 206 15.46 14.64 26.07
CA GLU A 206 15.60 13.80 24.86
C GLU A 206 14.26 13.23 24.39
N LYS A 207 13.36 12.88 25.34
CA LYS A 207 12.02 12.40 25.04
C LYS A 207 11.13 13.48 24.41
N GLN A 208 11.23 14.71 24.89
CA GLN A 208 10.51 15.85 24.29
C GLN A 208 11.07 16.17 22.90
N PHE A 209 12.39 16.13 22.74
CA PHE A 209 13.04 16.30 21.44
C PHE A 209 12.59 15.24 20.43
N ALA A 210 12.65 13.95 20.78
CA ALA A 210 12.24 12.87 19.90
C ALA A 210 10.75 12.95 19.52
N ASP A 211 9.89 13.37 20.45
CA ASP A 211 8.46 13.56 20.20
C ASP A 211 8.20 14.73 19.24
N MET A 212 8.81 15.88 19.51
CA MET A 212 8.74 17.07 18.67
C MET A 212 9.26 16.78 17.26
N TYR A 213 10.39 16.08 17.16
CA TYR A 213 10.99 15.69 15.88
C TYR A 213 10.02 14.82 15.08
N ALA A 214 9.49 13.75 15.68
CA ALA A 214 8.56 12.84 15.03
C ALA A 214 7.28 13.55 14.57
N GLN A 215 6.72 14.42 15.42
CA GLN A 215 5.55 15.23 15.10
C GLN A 215 5.84 16.18 13.94
N THR A 216 7.00 16.84 13.94
CA THR A 216 7.37 17.80 12.90
C THR A 216 7.55 17.14 11.55
N ILE A 217 8.26 16.00 11.47
CA ILE A 217 8.37 15.26 10.21
C ILE A 217 7.00 14.83 9.71
N THR A 218 6.19 14.25 10.61
CA THR A 218 4.88 13.70 10.23
C THR A 218 3.91 14.78 9.75
N TYR A 219 3.83 15.89 10.49
CA TYR A 219 2.97 17.02 10.16
C TYR A 219 3.50 17.80 8.97
N GLY A 220 4.82 18.00 8.85
CA GLY A 220 5.43 18.71 7.72
C GLY A 220 5.19 17.98 6.40
N LEU A 221 5.38 16.66 6.36
CA LEU A 221 5.05 15.86 5.18
C LEU A 221 3.55 15.87 4.86
N PHE A 222 2.68 15.78 5.88
CA PHE A 222 1.24 15.88 5.68
C PHE A 222 0.81 17.24 5.13
N ALA A 223 1.32 18.33 5.70
CA ALA A 223 1.04 19.69 5.26
C ALA A 223 1.55 19.92 3.83
N ALA A 224 2.75 19.48 3.52
CA ALA A 224 3.28 19.55 2.16
C ALA A 224 2.40 18.77 1.18
N ARG A 225 1.98 17.56 1.55
CA ARG A 225 1.07 16.74 0.75
C ARG A 225 -0.28 17.40 0.49
N LEU A 226 -0.82 18.13 1.48
CA LEU A 226 -2.07 18.88 1.31
C LEU A 226 -1.94 19.99 0.25
N HIS A 227 -0.75 20.56 0.10
CA HIS A 227 -0.47 21.62 -0.87
C HIS A 227 0.11 21.13 -2.21
N ASP A 228 0.33 19.82 -2.33
CA ASP A 228 0.88 19.17 -3.50
C ASP A 228 -0.13 19.12 -4.66
N PRO A 229 0.17 19.73 -5.82
CA PRO A 229 -0.65 19.59 -7.02
C PRO A 229 -0.38 18.29 -7.79
N THR A 230 0.77 17.64 -7.56
CA THR A 230 1.27 16.51 -8.34
C THR A 230 1.32 15.25 -7.49
N LEU A 231 0.20 14.53 -7.44
CA LEU A 231 0.00 13.48 -6.44
C LEU A 231 0.97 12.28 -6.56
N GLU A 232 1.56 12.05 -7.72
CA GLU A 232 2.27 10.80 -8.05
C GLU A 232 3.76 10.84 -7.69
N ASN A 233 4.41 12.00 -7.68
CA ASN A 233 5.86 12.14 -7.51
C ASN A 233 6.30 12.58 -6.10
N PHE A 234 5.36 12.72 -5.16
CA PHE A 234 5.62 13.25 -3.82
C PHE A 234 6.86 12.62 -3.17
N SER A 235 7.77 13.47 -2.70
CA SER A 235 9.03 13.06 -2.10
C SER A 235 9.38 13.95 -0.91
N ARG A 236 10.38 13.55 -0.11
CA ARG A 236 10.91 14.40 0.97
C ARG A 236 11.44 15.75 0.47
N MET A 237 12.07 15.74 -0.71
CA MET A 237 12.63 16.93 -1.34
C MET A 237 11.52 17.87 -1.78
N GLU A 238 10.54 17.34 -2.51
CA GLU A 238 9.36 18.09 -2.95
C GLU A 238 8.56 18.62 -1.76
N ALA A 239 8.46 17.84 -0.68
CA ALA A 239 7.78 18.28 0.53
C ALA A 239 8.40 19.56 1.11
N ALA A 240 9.72 19.67 1.14
CA ALA A 240 10.41 20.87 1.63
C ALA A 240 10.13 22.11 0.77
N GLU A 241 9.85 21.94 -0.52
CA GLU A 241 9.50 23.02 -1.45
C GLU A 241 8.03 23.45 -1.32
N LEU A 242 7.14 22.47 -1.10
CA LEU A 242 5.70 22.67 -1.01
C LEU A 242 5.24 23.26 0.33
N LEU A 243 6.07 23.22 1.37
CA LEU A 243 5.74 23.82 2.66
C LEU A 243 5.44 25.33 2.52
N PRO A 244 4.25 25.80 2.96
CA PRO A 244 3.83 27.19 2.74
C PRO A 244 4.82 28.20 3.30
N ARG A 245 5.18 29.20 2.47
CA ARG A 245 6.04 30.32 2.90
C ARG A 245 5.42 31.17 4.01
N THR A 246 4.10 31.09 4.18
CA THR A 246 3.33 31.74 5.25
C THR A 246 3.47 31.07 6.61
N ASN A 247 4.13 29.90 6.70
CA ASN A 247 4.50 29.26 7.96
C ASN A 247 6.04 29.10 8.08
N PRO A 248 6.78 30.20 8.34
CA PRO A 248 8.24 30.20 8.38
C PRO A 248 8.81 29.29 9.47
N PHE A 249 8.12 29.21 10.61
CA PHE A 249 8.51 28.37 11.74
C PHE A 249 8.58 26.90 11.33
N LEU A 250 7.51 26.39 10.71
CA LEU A 250 7.45 24.99 10.31
C LEU A 250 8.48 24.65 9.23
N ARG A 251 8.72 25.55 8.27
CA ARG A 251 9.74 25.35 7.24
C ARG A 251 11.14 25.32 7.83
N GLN A 252 11.43 26.23 8.75
CA GLN A 252 12.71 26.25 9.47
C GLN A 252 12.88 24.99 10.30
N LEU A 253 11.84 24.56 11.02
CA LEU A 253 11.85 23.36 11.85
C LEU A 253 12.06 22.09 11.01
N PHE A 254 11.31 21.95 9.90
CA PHE A 254 11.42 20.83 8.97
C PHE A 254 12.79 20.75 8.28
N GLY A 255 13.40 21.91 7.98
CA GLY A 255 14.77 21.98 7.49
C GLY A 255 15.82 21.64 8.56
N GLN A 256 15.67 22.16 9.77
CA GLN A 256 16.62 21.99 10.88
C GLN A 256 16.66 20.57 11.44
N ILE A 257 15.53 19.85 11.43
CA ILE A 257 15.48 18.43 11.78
C ILE A 257 16.06 17.54 10.67
N GLY A 258 16.60 18.12 9.59
CA GLY A 258 17.31 17.36 8.57
C GLY A 258 16.40 16.56 7.65
N ALA A 259 15.17 16.97 7.36
CA ALA A 259 14.31 16.23 6.41
C ALA A 259 14.95 16.01 5.01
N LEU A 260 15.94 16.84 4.65
CA LEU A 260 16.76 16.73 3.44
C LEU A 260 18.08 15.94 3.66
N ASN A 261 18.60 15.94 4.90
CA ASN A 261 19.81 15.22 5.33
C ASN A 261 19.44 14.39 6.56
N LEU A 262 18.59 13.40 6.35
CA LEU A 262 18.05 12.56 7.42
C LEU A 262 19.14 11.62 7.91
N ASP A 263 19.19 11.43 9.22
CA ASP A 263 19.94 10.33 9.80
C ASP A 263 19.52 9.01 9.12
N THR A 264 20.50 8.19 8.75
CA THR A 264 20.28 6.97 7.97
C THR A 264 19.34 6.00 8.68
N ARG A 265 19.30 6.02 10.02
CA ARG A 265 18.39 5.21 10.85
C ARG A 265 16.93 5.59 10.67
N LEU A 266 16.66 6.84 10.29
CA LEU A 266 15.31 7.38 10.10
C LEU A 266 14.84 7.33 8.65
N THR A 267 15.77 7.31 7.69
CA THR A 267 15.50 7.42 6.26
C THR A 267 14.39 6.47 5.79
N TRP A 268 14.48 5.18 6.13
CA TRP A 268 13.48 4.19 5.69
C TRP A 268 12.09 4.44 6.28
N ILE A 269 11.99 4.94 7.53
CA ILE A 269 10.70 5.20 8.18
C ILE A 269 10.02 6.40 7.53
N VAL A 270 10.82 7.43 7.21
CA VAL A 270 10.33 8.64 6.56
C VAL A 270 9.96 8.37 5.10
N ASP A 271 10.74 7.56 4.38
CA ASP A 271 10.38 7.12 3.03
C ASP A 271 9.09 6.30 3.03
N ASP A 272 8.91 5.38 3.98
CA ASP A 272 7.64 4.66 4.13
C ASP A 272 6.47 5.62 4.39
N LEU A 273 6.69 6.70 5.17
CA LEU A 273 5.67 7.70 5.44
C LEU A 273 5.33 8.54 4.20
N VAL A 274 6.31 8.85 3.35
CA VAL A 274 6.10 9.45 2.03
C VAL A 274 5.25 8.52 1.15
N GLU A 275 5.54 7.22 1.13
CA GLU A 275 4.74 6.24 0.39
C GLU A 275 3.30 6.14 0.91
N VAL A 276 3.09 6.27 2.23
CA VAL A 276 1.75 6.41 2.82
C VAL A 276 1.02 7.64 2.26
N PHE A 277 1.68 8.80 2.18
CA PHE A 277 1.07 10.01 1.62
C PHE A 277 0.83 9.95 0.12
N LYS A 278 1.67 9.25 -0.65
CA LYS A 278 1.40 8.95 -2.06
C LYS A 278 0.17 8.06 -2.20
N SER A 279 0.03 7.09 -1.30
CA SER A 279 -1.12 6.18 -1.26
C SER A 279 -2.43 6.81 -0.77
N CYS A 280 -2.55 8.14 -0.69
CA CYS A 280 -3.78 8.82 -0.28
C CYS A 280 -3.96 10.17 -1.03
N ASN A 281 -5.21 10.57 -1.27
CA ASN A 281 -5.52 11.96 -1.62
C ASN A 281 -5.97 12.66 -0.35
N VAL A 282 -5.04 13.38 0.25
CA VAL A 282 -5.24 14.04 1.54
C VAL A 282 -6.37 15.07 1.45
N LYS A 283 -6.59 15.71 0.30
CA LYS A 283 -7.68 16.69 0.13
C LYS A 283 -9.03 16.01 0.23
N ASP A 284 -9.28 14.99 -0.58
CA ASP A 284 -10.55 14.26 -0.61
C ASP A 284 -10.87 13.63 0.77
N ILE A 285 -9.86 13.14 1.48
CA ILE A 285 -10.00 12.52 2.81
C ILE A 285 -10.41 13.51 3.90
N LEU A 286 -10.10 14.79 3.74
CA LEU A 286 -10.41 15.84 4.70
C LEU A 286 -11.75 16.53 4.42
N GLU A 287 -12.36 16.25 3.27
CA GLU A 287 -13.71 16.73 2.91
C GLU A 287 -14.83 15.78 3.40
N ASP A 288 -14.47 14.56 3.82
CA ASP A 288 -15.32 13.53 4.47
C ASP A 288 -15.51 13.77 5.99
#